data_AF-A0A5P9WC78-F1
#
_entry.id   AF-A0A5P9WC78-F1
#
_cell.length_a   1.000
_cell.length_b   1.000
_cell.length_c   1.000
_cell.angle_alpha   90.00
_cell.angle_beta   90.00
_cell.angle_gamma   90.00
#
_symmetry.space_group_name_H-M   'P 1'
#
loop_
_entity.id
_entity.type
_entity.pdbx_description
1 polymer ?
#
loop_
_entity_poly.entity_id
_entity_poly.type
_entity_poly.pdbx_seq_one_letter_code
_entity_poly.pdbx_strand_id
1 'polypeptide(L)'
;MGCPDGYDQALFILGEIPSRQMKVYLAFQRGNYRVLGPFNSDPYYVAITPDESFALDPVDYKRAGEEVFKLIRTTSSSTVSVQNFYVAKSLAALYPETGWGDDTQKIIRNRIGESRGQFYFDVQEGSNWALQREQQRLREERRVQQQMAELHSRVLERYEQLKAGMKDYEGREVEALAQMAGIQVRFGSPLALQDPNSSKNVGLMMIHIAGKTDGSYDIDFPANGRLLSNQTFEKEWYVVPVANLTPFMPLVDGRALPTFRGNLPAAPEACKQDHCADKVSFGAVLAREFGPDSGIDFNWTPDVSQQYVNTWKNASAQLQ
;
A
#
# COMPACT_ATOMS: atom_id res chain seq x y z
N MET A 1 2.39 -14.52 -49.02
CA MET A 1 3.23 -14.12 -47.87
C MET A 1 3.32 -12.62 -47.89
N GLY A 2 2.54 -11.95 -47.03
CA GLY A 2 2.52 -10.49 -46.95
C GLY A 2 3.66 -10.02 -46.06
N CYS A 3 4.58 -9.24 -46.61
CA CYS A 3 5.51 -8.44 -45.82
C CYS A 3 4.71 -7.28 -45.22
N PRO A 4 4.60 -7.15 -43.88
CA PRO A 4 4.12 -5.91 -43.31
C PRO A 4 5.21 -4.85 -43.51
N ASP A 5 4.79 -3.63 -43.87
CA ASP A 5 5.63 -2.46 -44.03
C ASP A 5 6.41 -2.16 -42.74
N GLY A 6 7.65 -2.64 -42.66
CA GLY A 6 8.60 -2.37 -41.59
C GLY A 6 9.87 -1.77 -42.19
N TYR A 7 10.31 -0.63 -41.67
CA TYR A 7 11.52 0.06 -42.11
C TYR A 7 12.72 -0.90 -42.10
N ASP A 8 13.30 -1.18 -43.27
CA ASP A 8 14.51 -2.00 -43.38
C ASP A 8 15.71 -1.21 -42.84
N GLN A 9 16.33 -1.71 -41.76
CA GLN A 9 17.38 -1.01 -41.02
C GLN A 9 18.64 -1.86 -40.87
N ALA A 10 19.79 -1.24 -41.05
CA ALA A 10 21.09 -1.85 -40.75
C ALA A 10 21.69 -1.21 -39.50
N LEU A 11 22.07 -2.06 -38.54
CA LEU A 11 22.68 -1.66 -37.27
C LEU A 11 24.12 -2.16 -37.23
N PHE A 12 25.07 -1.24 -37.02
CA PHE A 12 26.48 -1.56 -36.89
C PHE A 12 26.96 -1.21 -35.48
N ILE A 13 27.44 -2.19 -34.73
CA ILE A 13 28.00 -1.97 -33.40
C ILE A 13 29.31 -1.20 -33.53
N LEU A 14 29.41 -0.07 -32.83
CA LEU A 14 30.64 0.73 -32.74
C LEU A 14 31.49 0.36 -31.52
N GLY A 15 30.85 -0.07 -30.44
CA GLY A 15 31.52 -0.43 -29.20
C GLY A 15 30.59 -0.34 -28.00
N GLU A 16 31.19 -0.43 -26.82
CA GLU A 16 30.49 -0.39 -25.54
C GLU A 16 31.10 0.67 -24.61
N ILE A 17 30.28 1.24 -23.73
CA ILE A 17 30.69 2.10 -22.63
C ILE A 17 30.43 1.31 -21.33
N PRO A 18 31.43 0.60 -20.79
CA PRO A 18 31.24 -0.36 -19.71
C PRO A 18 30.67 0.26 -18.43
N SER A 19 31.10 1.48 -18.09
CA SER A 19 30.63 2.22 -16.91
C SER A 19 29.13 2.49 -16.92
N ARG A 20 28.47 2.40 -18.08
CA ARG A 20 27.03 2.63 -18.28
C ARG A 20 26.30 1.43 -18.86
N GLN A 21 26.98 0.28 -18.97
CA GLN A 21 26.46 -0.93 -19.61
C GLN A 21 25.82 -0.66 -20.98
N MET A 22 26.42 0.27 -21.74
CA MET A 22 25.78 0.86 -22.92
C MET A 22 26.46 0.37 -24.19
N LYS A 23 25.70 -0.22 -25.12
CA LYS A 23 26.17 -0.61 -26.45
C LYS A 23 25.77 0.44 -27.46
N VAL A 24 26.70 0.94 -28.25
CA VAL A 24 26.48 2.03 -29.22
C VAL A 24 26.50 1.48 -30.64
N TYR A 25 25.56 1.93 -31.46
CA TYR A 25 25.34 1.51 -32.83
C TYR A 25 25.22 2.72 -33.77
N LEU A 26 25.64 2.52 -35.02
CA LEU A 26 25.16 3.32 -36.15
C LEU A 26 23.96 2.62 -36.77
N ALA A 27 22.86 3.35 -36.91
CA ALA A 27 21.65 2.87 -37.55
C ALA A 27 21.48 3.56 -38.90
N PHE A 28 21.37 2.76 -39.97
CA PHE A 28 21.10 3.23 -41.31
C PHE A 28 19.71 2.77 -41.73
N GLN A 29 18.90 3.71 -42.21
CA GLN A 29 17.54 3.45 -42.67
C GLN A 29 17.50 3.45 -44.20
N ARG A 30 16.70 2.57 -44.81
CA ARG A 30 16.34 2.68 -46.23
C ARG A 30 15.10 3.55 -46.42
N GLY A 31 15.04 4.27 -47.54
CA GLY A 31 13.84 5.00 -47.93
C GLY A 31 12.68 4.06 -48.28
N ASN A 32 11.46 4.43 -47.93
CA ASN A 32 10.23 3.63 -48.13
C ASN A 32 9.66 3.70 -49.57
N TYR A 33 10.48 3.97 -50.58
CA TYR A 33 9.99 3.95 -51.95
C TYR A 33 9.83 2.50 -52.43
N ARG A 34 8.86 2.25 -53.33
CA ARG A 34 8.41 0.92 -53.82
C ARG A 34 9.51 0.04 -54.47
N VAL A 35 10.77 0.49 -54.46
CA VAL A 35 11.96 -0.23 -54.93
C VAL A 35 12.99 -0.17 -53.81
N LEU A 36 13.55 -1.32 -53.41
CA LEU A 36 14.62 -1.40 -52.40
C LEU A 36 15.86 -0.63 -52.89
N GLY A 37 16.01 0.62 -52.44
CA GLY A 37 17.19 1.45 -52.68
C GLY A 37 18.31 1.18 -51.68
N PRO A 38 19.50 1.79 -51.87
CA PRO A 38 20.59 1.72 -50.89
C PRO A 38 20.17 2.35 -49.55
N PHE A 39 20.89 2.00 -48.48
CA PHE A 39 20.77 2.69 -47.19
C PHE A 39 21.18 4.16 -47.33
N ASN A 40 20.55 5.04 -46.54
CA ASN A 40 20.93 6.45 -46.48
C ASN A 40 22.39 6.60 -46.04
N SER A 41 23.09 7.64 -46.52
CA SER A 41 24.48 7.90 -46.15
C SER A 41 24.66 8.49 -44.75
N ASP A 42 23.60 9.08 -44.20
CA ASP A 42 23.61 9.72 -42.88
C ASP A 42 23.00 8.78 -41.84
N PRO A 43 23.81 8.19 -40.93
CA PRO A 43 23.30 7.32 -39.90
C PRO A 43 22.65 8.11 -38.76
N TYR A 44 21.74 7.46 -38.06
CA TYR A 44 21.33 7.87 -36.71
C TYR A 44 22.20 7.14 -35.68
N TYR A 45 22.34 7.73 -34.51
CA TYR A 45 23.06 7.13 -33.41
C TYR A 45 22.08 6.42 -32.48
N VAL A 46 22.40 5.19 -32.11
CA VAL A 46 21.57 4.37 -31.22
C VAL A 46 22.43 3.86 -30.09
N ALA A 47 21.94 3.93 -28.86
CA ALA A 47 22.56 3.22 -27.76
C ALA A 47 21.55 2.35 -27.00
N ILE A 48 21.97 1.18 -26.57
CA ILE A 48 21.17 0.26 -25.77
C ILE A 48 21.81 0.10 -24.39
N THR A 49 21.06 0.39 -23.34
CA THR A 49 21.49 0.20 -21.95
C THR A 49 20.30 -0.12 -21.03
N PRO A 50 20.47 -1.01 -20.03
CA PRO A 50 19.47 -1.17 -18.98
C PRO A 50 19.44 0.01 -17.99
N ASP A 51 20.52 0.78 -17.90
CA ASP A 51 20.67 1.92 -16.98
C ASP A 51 20.11 3.21 -17.58
N GLU A 52 19.05 3.74 -16.98
CA GLU A 52 18.44 5.02 -17.36
C GLU A 52 18.71 6.16 -16.36
N SER A 53 19.47 5.89 -15.28
CA SER A 53 19.74 6.87 -14.22
C SER A 53 20.49 8.10 -14.72
N PHE A 54 21.37 7.91 -15.71
CA PHE A 54 22.12 8.99 -16.35
C PHE A 54 21.22 10.06 -16.98
N ALA A 55 19.99 9.72 -17.36
CA ALA A 55 19.06 10.64 -18.00
C ALA A 55 18.28 11.50 -16.99
N LEU A 56 18.39 11.22 -15.69
CA LEU A 56 17.67 11.95 -14.64
C LEU A 56 18.39 13.22 -14.19
N ASP A 57 19.73 13.22 -14.24
CA ASP A 57 20.56 14.37 -13.89
C ASP A 57 21.13 15.05 -15.16
N PRO A 58 20.97 16.38 -15.35
CA PRO A 58 21.45 17.06 -16.56
C PRO A 58 22.97 16.98 -16.79
N VAL A 59 23.78 16.91 -15.72
CA VAL A 59 25.24 16.84 -15.83
C VAL A 59 25.64 15.44 -16.30
N ASP A 60 25.08 14.39 -15.70
CA ASP A 60 25.27 13.01 -16.13
C ASP A 60 24.72 12.75 -17.53
N TYR A 61 23.60 13.39 -17.86
CA TYR A 61 22.97 13.26 -19.17
C TYR A 61 23.88 13.80 -20.27
N LYS A 62 24.42 15.01 -20.08
CA LYS A 62 25.39 15.61 -21.00
C LYS A 62 26.67 14.78 -21.09
N ARG A 63 27.17 14.29 -19.96
CA ARG A 63 28.37 13.45 -19.88
C ARG A 63 28.21 12.14 -20.66
N ALA A 64 27.06 11.47 -20.52
CA ALA A 64 26.74 10.27 -21.26
C ALA A 64 26.70 10.53 -22.78
N GLY A 65 26.09 11.64 -23.20
CA GLY A 65 26.15 12.09 -24.60
C GLY A 65 27.59 12.25 -25.07
N GLU A 66 28.42 12.98 -24.32
CA GLU A 66 29.82 13.21 -24.70
C GLU A 66 30.64 11.91 -24.81
N GLU A 67 30.44 10.96 -23.90
CA GLU A 67 31.09 9.64 -23.96
C GLU A 67 30.69 8.85 -25.22
N VAL A 68 29.39 8.83 -25.55
CA VAL A 68 28.87 8.22 -26.78
C VAL A 68 29.46 8.89 -28.01
N PHE A 69 29.49 10.22 -28.04
CA PHE A 69 30.04 10.97 -29.16
C PHE A 69 31.55 10.75 -29.33
N LYS A 70 32.32 10.67 -28.24
CA LYS A 70 33.75 10.33 -28.29
C LYS A 70 33.96 8.96 -28.92
N LEU A 71 33.17 7.96 -28.52
CA LEU A 71 33.23 6.63 -29.13
C LEU A 71 32.92 6.67 -30.63
N ILE A 72 31.86 7.37 -31.04
CA ILE A 72 31.50 7.55 -32.45
C ILE A 72 32.63 8.23 -33.22
N ARG A 73 33.18 9.33 -32.69
CA ARG A 73 34.24 10.10 -33.33
C ARG A 73 35.52 9.28 -33.51
N THR A 74 35.86 8.45 -32.54
CA THR A 74 37.05 7.58 -32.59
C THR A 74 36.87 6.44 -33.59
N THR A 75 35.70 5.82 -33.63
CA THR A 75 35.45 4.62 -34.46
C THR A 75 34.99 4.96 -35.88
N SER A 76 34.30 6.09 -36.08
CA SER A 76 33.70 6.51 -37.34
C SER A 76 33.69 8.04 -37.48
N SER A 77 34.88 8.62 -37.66
CA SER A 77 35.07 10.07 -37.74
C SER A 77 34.35 10.76 -38.91
N SER A 78 33.99 10.03 -39.95
CA SER A 78 33.22 10.55 -41.10
C SER A 78 31.73 10.72 -40.81
N THR A 79 31.22 10.14 -39.71
CA THR A 79 29.80 10.17 -39.34
C THR A 79 29.60 10.95 -38.05
N VAL A 80 30.20 12.13 -37.93
CA VAL A 80 30.12 12.97 -36.72
C VAL A 80 29.17 14.15 -36.87
N SER A 81 28.43 14.26 -37.98
CA SER A 81 27.45 15.33 -38.17
C SER A 81 26.32 15.26 -37.13
N VAL A 82 25.65 16.39 -36.87
CA VAL A 82 24.54 16.44 -35.91
C VAL A 82 23.35 15.63 -36.43
N GLN A 83 23.13 14.45 -35.83
CA GLN A 83 22.07 13.51 -36.19
C GLN A 83 21.22 13.14 -34.98
N ASN A 84 20.10 12.46 -35.24
CA ASN A 84 19.26 11.95 -34.15
C ASN A 84 20.02 10.90 -33.34
N PHE A 85 19.85 10.97 -32.03
CA PHE A 85 20.39 10.05 -31.05
C PHE A 85 19.25 9.43 -30.26
N TYR A 86 19.19 8.11 -30.25
CA TYR A 86 18.19 7.34 -29.52
C TYR A 86 18.87 6.47 -28.49
N VAL A 87 18.32 6.44 -27.28
CA VAL A 87 18.73 5.46 -26.26
C VAL A 87 17.51 4.72 -25.75
N ALA A 88 17.62 3.41 -25.65
CA ALA A 88 16.56 2.53 -25.18
C ALA A 88 17.13 1.34 -24.40
N LYS A 89 16.25 0.59 -23.72
CA LYS A 89 16.60 -0.64 -23.00
C LYS A 89 16.85 -1.82 -23.94
N SER A 90 16.31 -1.78 -25.15
CA SER A 90 16.47 -2.83 -26.16
C SER A 90 16.32 -2.27 -27.58
N LEU A 91 16.87 -2.96 -28.59
CA LEU A 91 16.66 -2.60 -29.99
C LEU A 91 15.19 -2.76 -30.40
N ALA A 92 14.50 -3.75 -29.85
CA ALA A 92 13.08 -4.01 -30.12
C ALA A 92 12.18 -2.83 -29.69
N ALA A 93 12.59 -2.05 -28.68
CA ALA A 93 11.88 -0.85 -28.25
C ALA A 93 11.92 0.29 -29.29
N LEU A 94 13.00 0.37 -30.07
CA LEU A 94 13.15 1.36 -31.13
C LEU A 94 12.58 0.84 -32.45
N TYR A 95 12.66 -0.48 -32.67
CA TYR A 95 12.34 -1.16 -33.92
C TYR A 95 11.40 -2.36 -33.67
N PRO A 96 10.12 -2.09 -33.34
CA PRO A 96 9.15 -3.14 -33.10
C PRO A 96 8.76 -3.87 -34.39
N GLU A 97 8.51 -5.19 -34.30
CA GLU A 97 8.07 -6.01 -35.45
C GLU A 97 6.68 -5.61 -35.97
N THR A 98 5.84 -5.01 -35.12
CA THR A 98 4.48 -4.59 -35.47
C THR A 98 4.15 -3.20 -34.92
N GLY A 99 3.82 -2.25 -35.80
CA GLY A 99 3.15 -0.99 -35.45
C GLY A 99 3.97 -0.01 -34.61
N TRP A 100 3.29 0.75 -33.75
CA TRP A 100 3.88 1.75 -32.86
C TRP A 100 4.39 1.08 -31.57
N GLY A 101 5.70 1.11 -31.35
CA GLY A 101 6.32 0.53 -30.15
C GLY A 101 6.11 1.38 -28.90
N ASP A 102 5.95 0.71 -27.76
CA ASP A 102 5.76 1.34 -26.44
C ASP A 102 7.00 2.16 -26.00
N ASP A 103 6.74 3.33 -25.41
CA ASP A 103 7.74 4.26 -24.91
C ASP A 103 8.35 3.81 -23.56
N THR A 104 7.77 2.80 -22.90
CA THR A 104 8.28 2.27 -21.61
C THR A 104 9.74 1.83 -21.64
N GLN A 105 10.22 1.33 -22.78
CA GLN A 105 11.61 0.90 -22.95
C GLN A 105 12.50 1.95 -23.64
N LYS A 106 11.93 3.09 -24.06
CA LYS A 106 12.72 4.22 -24.59
C LYS A 106 13.21 5.05 -23.41
N ILE A 107 14.45 5.53 -23.50
CA ILE A 107 15.11 6.32 -22.44
C ILE A 107 15.16 7.78 -22.87
N ILE A 108 15.79 8.06 -24.01
CA ILE A 108 15.88 9.41 -24.58
C ILE A 108 15.83 9.39 -26.11
N ARG A 109 15.40 10.51 -26.68
CA ARG A 109 15.60 10.90 -28.07
C ARG A 109 16.14 12.32 -28.08
N ASN A 110 17.32 12.53 -28.63
CA ASN A 110 17.94 13.85 -28.73
C ASN A 110 18.69 13.99 -30.06
N ARG A 111 19.51 15.02 -30.21
CA ARG A 111 20.45 15.21 -31.29
C ARG A 111 21.85 15.31 -30.71
N ILE A 112 22.80 14.66 -31.37
CA ILE A 112 24.20 14.67 -30.97
C ILE A 112 25.08 14.77 -32.21
N GLY A 113 26.28 15.33 -32.07
CA GLY A 113 27.27 15.36 -33.14
C GLY A 113 28.21 16.54 -33.02
N GLU A 114 28.80 16.94 -34.13
CA GLU A 114 29.72 18.06 -34.25
C GLU A 114 29.06 19.19 -35.04
N SER A 115 29.04 20.39 -34.46
CA SER A 115 28.61 21.62 -35.12
C SER A 115 29.72 22.66 -34.99
N ARG A 116 30.21 23.17 -36.13
CA ARG A 116 31.32 24.15 -36.18
C ARG A 116 32.57 23.74 -35.39
N GLY A 117 32.93 22.46 -35.43
CA GLY A 117 34.11 21.95 -34.72
C GLY A 117 33.88 21.65 -33.23
N GLN A 118 32.66 21.82 -32.72
CA GLN A 118 32.31 21.68 -31.31
C GLN A 118 31.26 20.58 -31.11
N PHE A 119 31.34 19.92 -29.95
CA PHE A 119 30.34 18.93 -29.54
C PHE A 119 28.96 19.61 -29.37
N TYR A 120 27.96 19.09 -30.07
CA TYR A 120 26.56 19.50 -29.98
C TYR A 120 25.78 18.46 -29.19
N PHE A 121 25.21 18.89 -28.07
CA PHE A 121 24.22 18.13 -27.30
C PHE A 121 23.51 19.07 -26.34
N ASP A 122 22.19 19.19 -26.46
CA ASP A 122 21.37 20.01 -25.57
C ASP A 122 20.46 19.13 -24.71
N VAL A 123 20.66 19.17 -23.40
CA VAL A 123 19.89 18.39 -22.42
C VAL A 123 18.42 18.83 -22.31
N GLN A 124 18.11 20.06 -22.74
CA GLN A 124 16.76 20.62 -22.73
C GLN A 124 15.97 20.26 -24.00
N GLU A 125 16.66 19.88 -25.08
CA GLU A 125 16.04 19.47 -26.33
C GLU A 125 15.71 17.97 -26.35
N GLY A 126 14.74 17.61 -27.20
CA GLY A 126 14.36 16.22 -27.42
C GLY A 126 13.34 15.69 -26.42
N SER A 127 13.25 14.36 -26.34
CA SER A 127 12.32 13.63 -25.47
C SER A 127 13.12 12.85 -24.44
N ASN A 128 12.81 13.02 -23.16
CA ASN A 128 13.41 12.26 -22.06
C ASN A 128 12.32 11.48 -21.34
N TRP A 129 12.10 10.25 -21.78
CA TRP A 129 11.06 9.38 -21.24
C TRP A 129 11.40 8.88 -19.83
N ALA A 130 12.69 8.70 -19.52
CA ALA A 130 13.13 8.33 -18.16
C ALA A 130 12.76 9.42 -17.15
N LEU A 131 13.04 10.69 -17.46
CA LEU A 131 12.66 11.83 -16.62
C LEU A 131 11.13 11.97 -16.51
N GLN A 132 10.39 11.75 -17.60
CA GLN A 132 8.92 11.79 -17.56
C GLN A 132 8.33 10.71 -16.65
N ARG A 133 8.83 9.47 -16.73
CA ARG A 133 8.43 8.37 -15.83
C ARG A 133 8.73 8.69 -14.38
N GLU A 134 9.91 9.23 -14.10
CA GLU A 134 10.30 9.61 -12.74
C GLU A 134 9.42 10.75 -12.20
N GLN A 135 9.11 11.75 -13.02
CA GLN A 135 8.16 12.80 -12.66
C GLN A 135 6.75 12.25 -12.40
N GLN A 136 6.29 11.27 -13.18
CA GLN A 136 5.01 10.61 -12.96
C GLN A 136 5.00 9.84 -11.64
N ARG A 137 6.03 9.01 -11.37
CA ARG A 137 6.20 8.29 -10.11
C ARG A 137 6.16 9.24 -8.92
N LEU A 138 6.92 10.33 -8.96
CA LEU A 138 6.94 11.36 -7.90
C LEU A 138 5.59 12.10 -7.77
N ARG A 139 4.81 12.25 -8.85
CA ARG A 139 3.45 12.82 -8.78
C ARG A 139 2.47 11.85 -8.13
N GLU A 140 2.55 10.56 -8.47
CA GLU A 140 1.69 9.52 -7.91
C GLU A 140 1.98 9.32 -6.42
N GLU A 141 3.25 9.24 -6.02
CA GLU A 141 3.64 9.16 -4.61
C GLU A 141 3.11 10.35 -3.81
N ARG A 142 3.23 11.57 -4.37
CA ARG A 142 2.65 12.77 -3.76
C ARG A 142 1.13 12.70 -3.66
N ARG A 143 0.45 12.21 -4.70
CA ARG A 143 -1.01 12.04 -4.69
C ARG A 143 -1.44 11.07 -3.59
N VAL A 144 -0.73 9.95 -3.43
CA VAL A 144 -1.00 8.98 -2.36
C VAL A 144 -0.77 9.61 -0.99
N GLN A 145 0.35 10.31 -0.78
CA GLN A 145 0.62 11.00 0.49
C GLN A 145 -0.42 12.07 0.81
N GLN A 146 -0.86 12.84 -0.19
CA GLN A 146 -1.93 13.83 -0.02
C GLN A 146 -3.25 13.16 0.36
N GLN A 147 -3.64 12.10 -0.33
CA GLN A 147 -4.86 11.35 -0.02
C GLN A 147 -4.85 10.80 1.42
N MET A 148 -3.71 10.26 1.86
CA MET A 148 -3.54 9.82 3.24
C MET A 148 -3.64 10.99 4.24
N ALA A 149 -3.01 12.13 3.95
CA ALA A 149 -3.10 13.31 4.82
C ALA A 149 -4.53 13.87 4.92
N GLU A 150 -5.28 13.91 3.81
CA GLU A 150 -6.67 14.34 3.78
C GLU A 150 -7.58 13.38 4.56
N LEU A 151 -7.37 12.06 4.41
CA LEU A 151 -8.06 11.05 5.20
C LEU A 151 -7.79 11.27 6.69
N HIS A 152 -6.53 11.28 7.10
CA HIS A 152 -6.14 11.41 8.51
C HIS A 152 -6.52 12.76 9.12
N SER A 153 -6.64 13.83 8.32
CA SER A 153 -7.20 15.11 8.77
C SER A 153 -8.70 15.00 9.10
N ARG A 154 -9.49 14.35 8.24
CA ARG A 154 -10.92 14.10 8.50
C ARG A 154 -11.13 13.18 9.70
N VAL A 155 -10.26 12.19 9.88
CA VAL A 155 -10.31 11.29 11.03
C VAL A 155 -10.04 12.05 12.33
N LEU A 156 -9.06 12.96 12.35
CA LEU A 156 -8.79 13.83 13.51
C LEU A 156 -9.96 14.77 13.82
N GLU A 157 -10.52 15.42 12.81
CA GLU A 157 -11.69 16.29 13.00
C GLU A 157 -12.87 15.50 13.57
N ARG A 158 -13.11 14.30 13.03
CA ARG A 158 -14.17 13.41 13.52
C ARG A 158 -13.92 12.97 14.96
N TYR A 159 -12.69 12.64 15.31
CA TYR A 159 -12.30 12.32 16.68
C TYR A 159 -12.57 13.49 17.65
N GLU A 160 -12.19 14.72 17.29
CA GLU A 160 -12.43 15.90 18.13
C GLU A 160 -13.94 16.22 18.26
N GLN A 161 -14.72 16.04 17.19
CA GLN A 161 -16.19 16.16 17.24
C GLN A 161 -16.80 15.14 18.22
N LEU A 162 -16.35 13.88 18.15
CA LEU A 162 -16.79 12.84 19.06
C LEU A 162 -16.43 13.20 20.51
N LYS A 163 -15.18 13.59 20.76
CA LYS A 163 -14.69 14.03 22.07
C LYS A 163 -15.50 15.21 22.63
N ALA A 164 -15.79 16.22 21.81
CA ALA A 164 -16.58 17.39 22.21
C ALA A 164 -18.04 17.01 22.54
N GLY A 165 -18.65 16.12 21.74
CA GLY A 165 -19.99 15.59 22.00
C GLY A 165 -20.09 14.71 23.25
N MET A 166 -18.96 14.26 23.79
CA MET A 166 -18.87 13.43 24.99
C MET A 166 -18.47 14.17 26.26
N LYS A 167 -18.35 15.50 26.22
CA LYS A 167 -18.05 16.30 27.41
C LYS A 167 -19.06 16.07 28.55
N ASP A 168 -20.30 15.73 28.20
CA ASP A 168 -21.37 15.39 29.15
C ASP A 168 -21.25 13.95 29.73
N TYR A 169 -20.32 13.15 29.20
CA TYR A 169 -20.05 11.75 29.56
C TYR A 169 -18.63 11.52 30.08
N GLU A 170 -17.96 12.55 30.60
CA GLU A 170 -16.59 12.50 31.13
C GLU A 170 -16.41 11.28 32.07
N GLY A 171 -15.48 10.37 31.72
CA GLY A 171 -15.27 9.09 32.42
C GLY A 171 -16.09 7.88 31.92
N ARG A 172 -16.95 8.06 30.89
CA ARG A 172 -17.74 7.02 30.18
C ARG A 172 -17.71 7.21 28.65
N GLU A 173 -16.68 7.86 28.12
CA GLU A 173 -16.57 8.22 26.69
C GLU A 173 -16.69 7.01 25.75
N VAL A 174 -16.03 5.91 26.12
CA VAL A 174 -16.09 4.61 25.43
C VAL A 174 -17.54 4.09 25.34
N GLU A 175 -18.33 4.25 26.40
CA GLU A 175 -19.72 3.80 26.48
C GLU A 175 -20.66 4.62 25.57
N ALA A 176 -20.47 5.93 25.52
CA ALA A 176 -21.25 6.83 24.65
C ALA A 176 -20.97 6.56 23.16
N LEU A 177 -19.72 6.25 22.81
CA LEU A 177 -19.31 5.94 21.43
C LEU A 177 -19.89 4.64 20.92
N ALA A 178 -19.83 3.58 21.72
CA ALA A 178 -20.41 2.31 21.31
C ALA A 178 -21.94 2.42 21.16
N GLN A 179 -22.64 3.19 22.01
CA GLN A 179 -24.07 3.45 21.81
C GLN A 179 -24.37 4.20 20.50
N MET A 180 -23.57 5.21 20.14
CA MET A 180 -23.72 5.93 18.85
C MET A 180 -23.41 5.05 17.64
N ALA A 181 -22.52 4.05 17.79
CA ALA A 181 -22.20 3.07 16.75
C ALA A 181 -23.14 1.84 16.74
N GLY A 182 -24.16 1.80 17.59
CA GLY A 182 -25.09 0.66 17.71
C GLY A 182 -24.46 -0.60 18.33
N ILE A 183 -23.43 -0.44 19.15
CA ILE A 183 -22.67 -1.47 19.85
C ILE A 183 -23.08 -1.45 21.33
N GLN A 184 -23.49 -2.59 21.87
CA GLN A 184 -23.98 -2.69 23.26
C GLN A 184 -22.81 -2.94 24.23
N VAL A 185 -22.62 -2.02 25.19
CA VAL A 185 -21.40 -1.89 26.01
C VAL A 185 -21.53 -2.32 27.47
N ARG A 186 -22.77 -2.47 27.98
CA ARG A 186 -23.01 -2.89 29.36
C ARG A 186 -23.26 -4.38 29.46
N PHE A 187 -22.36 -5.06 30.14
CA PHE A 187 -22.66 -6.30 30.83
C PHE A 187 -23.24 -5.94 32.21
N GLY A 188 -24.34 -6.60 32.62
CA GLY A 188 -24.87 -6.42 33.98
C GLY A 188 -23.82 -6.83 35.01
N SER A 189 -23.90 -6.30 36.24
CA SER A 189 -23.00 -6.74 37.33
C SER A 189 -23.09 -8.27 37.46
N PRO A 190 -21.95 -9.00 37.50
CA PRO A 190 -21.96 -10.43 37.76
C PRO A 190 -22.68 -10.82 39.04
N LEU A 191 -22.64 -9.95 40.06
CA LEU A 191 -23.38 -10.12 41.32
C LEU A 191 -24.91 -10.04 41.13
N ALA A 192 -25.39 -9.24 40.18
CA ALA A 192 -26.82 -9.18 39.85
C ALA A 192 -27.31 -10.49 39.20
N LEU A 193 -26.43 -11.19 38.48
CA LEU A 193 -26.69 -12.53 37.95
C LEU A 193 -26.46 -13.64 38.98
N GLN A 194 -25.96 -13.33 40.18
CA GLN A 194 -25.89 -14.28 41.30
C GLN A 194 -27.11 -14.17 42.23
N ASP A 195 -27.96 -13.14 42.07
CA ASP A 195 -29.25 -13.05 42.77
C ASP A 195 -30.12 -14.24 42.38
N PRO A 196 -30.62 -15.05 43.34
CA PRO A 196 -31.53 -16.16 43.05
C PRO A 196 -32.78 -15.75 42.26
N ASN A 197 -33.22 -14.50 42.38
CA ASN A 197 -34.38 -13.96 41.68
C ASN A 197 -34.09 -13.62 40.20
N SER A 198 -32.82 -13.60 39.79
CA SER A 198 -32.39 -13.28 38.42
C SER A 198 -32.50 -14.46 37.44
N SER A 199 -32.87 -15.67 37.91
CA SER A 199 -32.95 -16.90 37.11
C SER A 199 -33.89 -16.85 35.91
N LYS A 200 -34.83 -15.89 35.89
CA LYS A 200 -35.74 -15.65 34.76
C LYS A 200 -35.19 -14.70 33.70
N ASN A 201 -34.10 -14.00 33.99
CA ASN A 201 -33.53 -12.98 33.11
C ASN A 201 -32.23 -13.47 32.50
N VAL A 202 -32.11 -13.33 31.18
CA VAL A 202 -30.86 -13.58 30.46
C VAL A 202 -30.07 -12.28 30.41
N GLY A 203 -28.82 -12.31 30.86
CA GLY A 203 -27.88 -11.20 30.78
C GLY A 203 -26.62 -11.60 30.02
N LEU A 204 -26.04 -10.67 29.26
CA LEU A 204 -24.71 -10.89 28.69
C LEU A 204 -23.66 -10.84 29.80
N MET A 205 -22.75 -11.82 29.81
CA MET A 205 -21.66 -11.93 30.77
C MET A 205 -20.36 -12.28 30.06
N MET A 206 -19.28 -11.63 30.47
CA MET A 206 -17.93 -12.01 30.10
C MET A 206 -17.47 -13.16 31.00
N ILE A 207 -16.99 -14.23 30.38
CA ILE A 207 -16.53 -15.44 31.08
C ILE A 207 -15.17 -15.86 30.54
N HIS A 208 -14.37 -16.48 31.41
CA HIS A 208 -13.19 -17.23 31.00
C HIS A 208 -13.42 -18.70 31.34
N ILE A 209 -13.19 -19.57 30.36
CA ILE A 209 -13.32 -21.02 30.54
C ILE A 209 -11.99 -21.56 31.04
N ALA A 210 -11.97 -22.07 32.26
CA ALA A 210 -10.78 -22.67 32.88
C ALA A 210 -10.60 -24.15 32.49
N GLY A 211 -11.71 -24.84 32.20
CA GLY A 211 -11.73 -26.27 31.91
C GLY A 211 -13.14 -26.82 31.69
N LYS A 212 -13.26 -28.14 31.63
CA LYS A 212 -14.53 -28.85 31.47
C LYS A 212 -14.61 -29.99 32.48
N THR A 213 -15.69 -30.03 33.26
CA THR A 213 -15.95 -31.04 34.29
C THR A 213 -17.40 -31.52 34.19
N ASP A 214 -17.59 -32.84 34.06
CA ASP A 214 -18.87 -33.55 34.14
C ASP A 214 -20.07 -32.83 33.50
N GLY A 215 -20.00 -32.60 32.17
CA GLY A 215 -21.10 -32.01 31.40
C GLY A 215 -21.28 -30.50 31.57
N SER A 216 -20.35 -29.82 32.26
CA SER A 216 -20.29 -28.37 32.44
C SER A 216 -18.90 -27.80 32.14
N TYR A 217 -18.82 -26.50 31.87
CA TYR A 217 -17.57 -25.77 31.74
C TYR A 217 -17.26 -25.05 33.03
N ASP A 218 -16.04 -25.19 33.52
CA ASP A 218 -15.58 -24.46 34.71
C ASP A 218 -15.19 -23.04 34.31
N ILE A 219 -15.70 -22.06 35.05
CA ILE A 219 -15.34 -20.65 34.87
C ILE A 219 -14.58 -20.16 36.10
N ASP A 220 -13.55 -19.35 35.90
CA ASP A 220 -12.78 -18.69 36.97
C ASP A 220 -12.99 -17.16 36.97
N PHE A 221 -13.63 -16.62 35.93
CA PHE A 221 -14.05 -15.22 35.81
C PHE A 221 -15.54 -15.13 35.44
N PRO A 222 -16.31 -14.19 36.03
CA PRO A 222 -15.90 -13.15 37.00
C PRO A 222 -15.71 -13.68 38.44
N ALA A 223 -16.09 -14.93 38.69
CA ALA A 223 -15.78 -15.68 39.89
C ALA A 223 -15.80 -17.18 39.55
N ASN A 224 -15.23 -18.01 40.42
CA ASN A 224 -15.28 -19.46 40.29
C ASN A 224 -16.74 -19.97 40.21
N GLY A 225 -17.07 -20.71 39.17
CA GLY A 225 -18.42 -21.20 38.91
C GLY A 225 -18.49 -22.22 37.77
N ARG A 226 -19.70 -22.48 37.29
CA ARG A 226 -19.98 -23.40 36.18
C ARG A 226 -20.84 -22.77 35.10
N LEU A 227 -20.58 -23.10 33.86
CA LEU A 227 -21.43 -22.82 32.71
C LEU A 227 -21.97 -24.13 32.12
N LEU A 228 -23.29 -24.25 32.10
CA LEU A 228 -24.01 -25.25 31.33
C LEU A 228 -24.36 -24.66 29.97
N SER A 229 -23.93 -25.31 28.90
CA SER A 229 -24.23 -24.89 27.54
C SER A 229 -24.49 -26.07 26.62
N ASN A 230 -25.32 -25.83 25.61
CA ASN A 230 -25.55 -26.72 24.48
C ASN A 230 -24.46 -26.60 23.39
N GLN A 231 -23.50 -25.68 23.55
CA GLN A 231 -22.40 -25.45 22.62
C GLN A 231 -21.05 -25.82 23.24
N THR A 232 -20.05 -25.97 22.39
CA THR A 232 -18.67 -26.27 22.78
C THR A 232 -17.86 -25.00 22.99
N PHE A 233 -17.05 -25.00 24.04
CA PHE A 233 -16.10 -23.93 24.35
C PHE A 233 -14.68 -24.49 24.44
N GLU A 234 -13.72 -23.67 24.05
CA GLU A 234 -12.29 -23.88 24.29
C GLU A 234 -11.86 -23.11 25.55
N LYS A 235 -10.60 -23.30 25.97
CA LYS A 235 -10.05 -22.65 27.17
C LYS A 235 -9.63 -21.20 26.87
N GLU A 236 -10.61 -20.36 26.61
CA GLU A 236 -10.44 -18.97 26.18
C GLU A 236 -11.50 -18.05 26.83
N TRP A 237 -11.48 -16.77 26.46
CA TRP A 237 -12.46 -15.78 26.91
C TRP A 237 -13.63 -15.65 25.94
N TYR A 238 -14.82 -15.39 26.49
CA TYR A 238 -16.05 -15.27 25.72
C TYR A 238 -17.00 -14.23 26.32
N VAL A 239 -17.86 -13.69 25.46
CA VAL A 239 -19.05 -12.91 25.87
C VAL A 239 -20.28 -13.70 25.47
N VAL A 240 -21.06 -14.14 26.45
CA VAL A 240 -22.21 -15.01 26.19
C VAL A 240 -23.47 -14.58 26.97
N PRO A 241 -24.66 -14.72 26.37
CA PRO A 241 -25.92 -14.58 27.09
C PRO A 241 -26.09 -15.75 28.06
N VAL A 242 -26.22 -15.45 29.34
CA VAL A 242 -26.37 -16.43 30.41
C VAL A 242 -27.55 -16.10 31.32
N ALA A 243 -28.15 -17.12 31.91
CA ALA A 243 -29.10 -16.97 33.01
C ALA A 243 -28.59 -17.72 34.25
N ASN A 244 -28.87 -17.18 35.44
CA ASN A 244 -28.55 -17.86 36.70
C ASN A 244 -29.37 -19.15 36.83
N LEU A 245 -28.73 -20.22 37.26
CA LEU A 245 -29.38 -21.49 37.52
C LEU A 245 -29.39 -21.73 39.03
N THR A 246 -30.46 -21.25 39.67
CA THR A 246 -30.77 -21.52 41.08
C THR A 246 -31.80 -22.66 41.22
N PRO A 247 -31.68 -23.52 42.26
CA PRO A 247 -30.64 -23.52 43.28
C PRO A 247 -29.30 -24.05 42.77
N PHE A 248 -28.19 -23.59 43.36
CA PHE A 248 -26.84 -24.03 43.02
C PHE A 248 -26.73 -25.57 43.14
N MET A 249 -26.34 -26.25 42.06
CA MET A 249 -26.23 -27.72 42.01
C MET A 249 -24.77 -28.18 42.14
N PRO A 250 -24.55 -29.36 42.73
CA PRO A 250 -24.32 -29.60 44.16
C PRO A 250 -23.12 -28.83 44.75
N LEU A 251 -23.05 -28.76 46.08
CA LEU A 251 -21.95 -28.15 46.84
C LEU A 251 -20.62 -28.83 46.48
N VAL A 252 -19.65 -28.04 46.00
CA VAL A 252 -18.25 -28.47 45.92
C VAL A 252 -17.57 -27.98 47.20
N ASP A 253 -16.99 -28.89 47.98
CA ASP A 253 -16.33 -28.60 49.25
C ASP A 253 -17.20 -27.78 50.24
N GLY A 254 -18.51 -28.06 50.26
CA GLY A 254 -19.46 -27.40 51.17
C GLY A 254 -19.80 -25.95 50.81
N ARG A 255 -19.39 -25.45 49.64
CA ARG A 255 -19.74 -24.11 49.14
C ARG A 255 -20.64 -24.19 47.91
N ALA A 256 -21.62 -23.29 47.85
CA ALA A 256 -22.47 -23.13 46.68
C ALA A 256 -21.67 -22.48 45.55
N LEU A 257 -21.48 -23.20 44.44
CA LEU A 257 -20.85 -22.64 43.25
C LEU A 257 -21.91 -22.04 42.32
N PRO A 258 -21.75 -20.79 41.87
CA PRO A 258 -22.65 -20.18 40.91
C PRO A 258 -22.66 -20.99 39.62
N THR A 259 -23.85 -21.36 39.17
CA THR A 259 -24.07 -22.13 37.94
C THR A 259 -24.90 -21.29 36.99
N PHE A 260 -24.40 -21.12 35.77
CA PHE A 260 -25.03 -20.33 34.72
C PHE A 260 -25.46 -21.22 33.56
N ARG A 261 -26.55 -20.86 32.90
CA ARG A 261 -27.01 -21.53 31.67
C ARG A 261 -26.83 -20.60 30.48
N GLY A 262 -26.01 -21.00 29.52
CA GLY A 262 -25.81 -20.31 28.25
C GLY A 262 -26.37 -21.14 27.09
N ASN A 263 -27.65 -20.90 26.74
CA ASN A 263 -28.29 -21.52 25.58
C ASN A 263 -27.98 -20.70 24.33
N LEU A 264 -27.05 -21.18 23.52
CA LEU A 264 -26.53 -20.46 22.36
C LEU A 264 -27.01 -21.12 21.06
N PRO A 265 -27.45 -20.33 20.06
CA PRO A 265 -27.91 -20.87 18.78
C PRO A 265 -26.75 -21.40 17.91
N ALA A 266 -25.53 -20.92 18.13
CA ALA A 266 -24.32 -21.33 17.43
C ALA A 266 -23.11 -21.29 18.40
N ALA A 267 -22.01 -21.95 18.02
CA ALA A 267 -20.77 -21.93 18.81
C ALA A 267 -20.22 -20.50 18.95
N PRO A 268 -19.83 -20.07 20.16
CA PRO A 268 -19.33 -18.72 20.39
C PRO A 268 -17.88 -18.58 19.90
N GLU A 269 -17.55 -17.38 19.41
CA GLU A 269 -16.20 -17.04 18.98
C GLU A 269 -15.36 -16.62 20.20
N ALA A 270 -14.15 -17.19 20.32
CA ALA A 270 -13.21 -16.83 21.37
C ALA A 270 -12.67 -15.42 21.15
N CYS A 271 -12.50 -14.67 22.23
CA CYS A 271 -11.86 -13.37 22.23
C CYS A 271 -10.64 -13.37 23.18
N LYS A 272 -9.68 -12.47 22.99
CA LYS A 272 -8.58 -12.31 23.96
C LYS A 272 -9.10 -11.52 25.17
N GLN A 273 -8.60 -11.78 26.38
CA GLN A 273 -9.06 -11.12 27.63
C GLN A 273 -9.19 -9.60 27.48
N ASP A 274 -8.17 -8.97 26.89
CA ASP A 274 -8.10 -7.52 26.69
C ASP A 274 -8.97 -7.03 25.52
N HIS A 275 -9.49 -7.94 24.67
CA HIS A 275 -10.28 -7.67 23.47
C HIS A 275 -11.73 -8.20 23.49
N CYS A 276 -12.15 -8.89 24.55
CA CYS A 276 -13.53 -9.36 24.67
C CYS A 276 -14.54 -8.22 24.88
N ALA A 277 -14.09 -7.11 25.47
CA ALA A 277 -14.84 -5.87 25.54
C ALA A 277 -14.64 -4.98 24.29
N ASP A 278 -13.69 -5.31 23.39
CA ASP A 278 -13.26 -4.46 22.27
C ASP A 278 -14.10 -4.62 21.01
N LYS A 279 -15.37 -4.23 21.15
CA LYS A 279 -16.01 -3.44 20.10
C LYS A 279 -15.94 -1.93 20.39
N VAL A 280 -14.96 -1.44 21.17
CA VAL A 280 -15.01 -0.08 21.72
C VAL A 280 -13.66 0.64 21.88
N SER A 281 -12.85 0.71 20.82
CA SER A 281 -11.83 1.77 20.71
C SER A 281 -12.30 2.86 19.73
N PHE A 282 -11.84 4.11 19.91
CA PHE A 282 -12.09 5.17 18.91
C PHE A 282 -11.64 4.72 17.53
N GLY A 283 -10.49 4.05 17.45
CA GLY A 283 -10.00 3.43 16.22
C GLY A 283 -10.98 2.44 15.60
N ALA A 284 -11.60 1.56 16.39
CA ALA A 284 -12.62 0.63 15.89
C ALA A 284 -13.90 1.32 15.39
N VAL A 285 -14.34 2.37 16.08
CA VAL A 285 -15.50 3.18 15.66
C VAL A 285 -15.20 3.92 14.35
N LEU A 286 -14.01 4.53 14.25
CA LEU A 286 -13.55 5.25 13.06
C LEU A 286 -13.31 4.28 11.89
N ALA A 287 -12.74 3.10 12.13
CA ALA A 287 -12.52 2.07 11.10
C ALA A 287 -13.83 1.63 10.43
N ARG A 288 -14.93 1.55 11.21
CA ARG A 288 -16.26 1.25 10.67
C ARG A 288 -16.82 2.40 9.82
N GLU A 289 -16.51 3.65 10.17
CA GLU A 289 -17.01 4.84 9.46
C GLU A 289 -16.24 5.11 8.16
N PHE A 290 -14.91 4.96 8.18
CA PHE A 290 -14.04 5.26 7.04
C PHE A 290 -13.71 4.05 6.15
N GLY A 291 -14.08 2.83 6.57
CA GLY A 291 -13.96 1.59 5.80
C GLY A 291 -12.66 0.83 6.05
N PRO A 292 -12.59 -0.45 5.64
CA PRO A 292 -11.47 -1.35 5.95
C PRO A 292 -10.15 -0.94 5.28
N ASP A 293 -10.21 -0.29 4.12
CA ASP A 293 -9.02 0.16 3.36
C ASP A 293 -8.44 1.48 3.88
N SER A 294 -9.03 2.07 4.92
CA SER A 294 -8.59 3.36 5.49
C SER A 294 -7.28 3.26 6.29
N GLY A 295 -6.83 2.06 6.62
CA GLY A 295 -5.67 1.84 7.50
C GLY A 295 -5.92 2.23 8.96
N ILE A 296 -7.18 2.49 9.33
CA ILE A 296 -7.61 2.76 10.70
C ILE A 296 -7.96 1.42 11.34
N ASP A 297 -7.37 1.13 12.50
CA ASP A 297 -7.58 -0.10 13.25
C ASP A 297 -7.72 0.19 14.75
N PHE A 298 -7.67 -0.86 15.56
CA PHE A 298 -7.77 -0.74 17.01
C PHE A 298 -6.59 0.00 17.66
N ASN A 299 -5.43 0.08 16.99
CA ASN A 299 -4.22 0.74 17.48
C ASN A 299 -4.15 2.22 17.11
N TRP A 300 -5.14 2.72 16.37
CA TRP A 300 -5.20 4.12 15.96
C TRP A 300 -5.22 5.07 17.17
N THR A 301 -4.39 6.12 17.10
CA THR A 301 -4.37 7.25 18.04
C THR A 301 -4.35 8.59 17.28
N PRO A 302 -4.66 9.72 17.95
CA PRO A 302 -4.48 11.05 17.35
C PRO A 302 -3.05 11.30 16.85
N ASP A 303 -2.04 10.82 17.59
CA ASP A 303 -0.64 10.97 17.21
C ASP A 303 -0.31 10.27 15.90
N VAL A 304 -0.87 9.07 15.65
CA VAL A 304 -0.70 8.35 14.38
C VAL A 304 -1.23 9.20 13.22
N SER A 305 -2.44 9.76 13.34
CA SER A 305 -2.98 10.63 12.29
C SER A 305 -2.20 11.92 12.13
N GLN A 306 -1.73 12.51 13.23
CA GLN A 306 -0.93 13.72 13.22
C GLN A 306 0.42 13.49 12.54
N GLN A 307 1.01 12.29 12.66
CA GLN A 307 2.24 11.91 11.95
C GLN A 307 2.04 11.94 10.42
N TYR A 308 0.94 11.38 9.90
CA TYR A 308 0.65 11.45 8.46
C TYR A 308 0.48 12.89 7.96
N VAL A 309 -0.25 13.72 8.70
CA VAL A 309 -0.45 15.14 8.39
C VAL A 309 0.88 15.90 8.43
N ASN A 310 1.71 15.67 9.45
CA ASN A 310 3.01 16.33 9.60
C ASN A 310 3.99 15.89 8.52
N THR A 311 3.97 14.60 8.15
CA THR A 311 4.84 14.04 7.11
C THR A 311 4.54 14.69 5.77
N TRP A 312 3.25 14.82 5.41
CA TRP A 312 2.85 15.54 4.20
C TRP A 312 3.22 17.03 4.26
N LYS A 313 2.98 17.72 5.39
CA LYS A 313 3.37 19.13 5.55
C LYS A 313 4.87 19.33 5.36
N ASN A 314 5.70 18.50 6.00
CA ASN A 314 7.15 18.57 5.87
C ASN A 314 7.62 18.27 4.44
N ALA A 315 7.05 17.24 3.79
CA ALA A 315 7.35 16.90 2.40
C ALA A 315 6.92 18.02 1.43
N SER A 316 5.80 18.68 1.70
CA SER A 316 5.31 19.81 0.89
C SER A 316 6.14 21.10 1.09
N ALA A 317 6.69 21.31 2.29
CA ALA A 317 7.47 22.49 2.64
C ALA A 317 8.90 22.46 2.08
N GLN A 318 9.50 21.27 1.90
CA GLN A 318 10.82 21.11 1.28
C GLN A 318 10.85 21.42 -0.23
N LEU A 319 9.70 21.74 -0.82
CA LEU A 319 9.52 21.99 -2.25
C LEU A 319 9.14 23.45 -2.57
N GLN A 320 9.09 24.34 -1.56
CA GLN A 320 9.01 25.80 -1.73
C GLN A 320 10.42 26.41 -1.75
#